data_AF-A0A970K6F0-F1
#
_entry.id   AF-A0A970K6F0-F1
#
_cell.length_a   1.000
_cell.length_b   1.000
_cell.length_c   1.000
_cell.angle_alpha   90.00
_cell.angle_beta   90.00
_cell.angle_gamma   90.00
#
_symmetry.space_group_name_H-M   'P 1'
#
loop_
_entity.id
_entity.type
_entity.pdbx_description
1 polymer ?
#
loop_
_entity_poly.entity_id
_entity_poly.type
_entity_poly.pdbx_seq_one_letter_code
_entity_poly.pdbx_strand_id
1 'polypeptide(L)'
;MSKKSIIWRKCIFSGLTLVLFALLCVPVSADGGSETVVGTIPYLLTATSDKNALYEECSLGIACADSIRIALNTDFAIVNGGDLTGNLPPGELSRDDFNSAIRPDMILAVAEISVSELRNILESALSHVVLTDDRAYDVQHSKNGAFPHISGFELAYDPAAPIGQRVVWIKYQGDKLDLADTERRFTLAATEYMLSGGYGLPAAPEAKAAEMTLRTAMEQYIRSGMGDYSTPARRITVIGLKITSYQKTTILLIIAIGCIFIALLYPFRFSFRRLLKKDK
;
A
#
# COMPACT_ATOMS: atom_id res chain seq x y z
N MET A 1 94.57 18.67 -2.75
CA MET A 1 93.90 17.80 -3.76
C MET A 1 92.45 17.62 -3.33
N SER A 2 91.51 18.46 -3.82
CA SER A 2 90.52 18.13 -4.89
C SER A 2 89.63 16.95 -4.49
N LYS A 3 88.37 17.14 -4.09
CA LYS A 3 87.16 17.45 -4.90
C LYS A 3 86.10 18.10 -3.96
N LYS A 4 85.62 19.35 -4.05
CA LYS A 4 84.69 19.98 -5.05
C LYS A 4 83.75 18.93 -5.66
N SER A 5 82.43 18.90 -5.54
CA SER A 5 81.40 19.93 -5.36
C SER A 5 80.06 19.17 -5.46
N ILE A 6 79.04 19.45 -4.65
CA ILE A 6 77.58 19.34 -4.90
C ILE A 6 76.91 19.60 -3.54
N ILE A 7 77.01 20.83 -3.05
CA ILE A 7 76.07 21.39 -2.07
C ILE A 7 75.90 22.84 -2.51
N TRP A 8 75.06 23.03 -3.52
CA TRP A 8 74.75 24.34 -4.06
C TRP A 8 73.41 24.81 -3.51
N ARG A 9 73.51 25.89 -2.72
CA ARG A 9 72.51 26.94 -2.43
C ARG A 9 71.36 26.54 -1.48
N LYS A 10 71.36 26.99 -0.22
CA LYS A 10 71.11 28.38 0.27
C LYS A 10 69.78 28.92 -0.27
N CYS A 11 68.73 28.97 0.54
CA CYS A 11 68.44 30.02 1.52
C CYS A 11 67.50 31.10 0.95
N ILE A 12 66.50 31.45 1.76
CA ILE A 12 65.85 32.77 1.87
C ILE A 12 64.82 33.09 0.78
N PHE A 13 63.56 33.17 1.22
CA PHE A 13 62.54 34.22 0.94
C PHE A 13 61.21 33.64 1.49
N SER A 14 60.87 33.87 2.76
CA SER A 14 60.08 35.01 3.25
C SER A 14 58.80 35.28 2.43
N GLY A 15 57.66 35.21 3.12
CA GLY A 15 56.54 36.10 2.85
C GLY A 15 55.47 35.57 1.89
N LEU A 16 54.30 35.31 2.46
CA LEU A 16 53.06 35.95 2.02
C LEU A 16 52.72 35.82 0.53
N THR A 17 51.86 34.85 0.17
CA THR A 17 50.86 35.06 -0.88
C THR A 17 49.76 34.01 -0.76
N LEU A 18 48.83 34.31 0.14
CA LEU A 18 47.48 33.79 0.16
C LEU A 18 46.77 34.51 -1.00
N VAL A 19 46.70 33.89 -2.18
CA VAL A 19 45.97 34.42 -3.34
C VAL A 19 44.87 33.44 -3.71
N LEU A 20 43.64 33.93 -3.51
CA LEU A 20 42.39 33.49 -4.10
C LEU A 20 42.58 32.76 -5.44
N PHE A 21 42.14 31.52 -5.51
CA PHE A 21 41.61 30.93 -6.75
C PHE A 21 40.13 30.67 -6.53
N ALA A 22 39.35 31.73 -6.67
CA ALA A 22 37.91 31.69 -6.83
C ALA A 22 37.58 32.00 -8.29
N LEU A 23 36.60 31.27 -8.83
CA LEU A 23 35.97 31.39 -10.15
C LEU A 23 36.73 30.82 -11.35
N LEU A 24 36.29 29.64 -11.80
CA LEU A 24 35.39 29.52 -12.97
C LEU A 24 34.88 28.07 -13.08
N CYS A 25 33.99 27.66 -12.16
CA CYS A 25 32.97 26.68 -12.51
C CYS A 25 31.74 27.49 -12.88
N VAL A 26 31.59 27.79 -14.17
CA VAL A 26 30.27 28.15 -14.70
C VAL A 26 29.40 26.93 -14.45
N PRO A 27 28.29 27.03 -13.69
CA PRO A 27 27.33 25.95 -13.70
C PRO A 27 26.82 25.89 -15.14
N VAL A 28 27.11 24.79 -15.83
CA VAL A 28 26.24 24.37 -16.94
C VAL A 28 24.86 24.30 -16.33
N SER A 29 24.03 25.29 -16.67
CA SER A 29 22.60 25.19 -16.48
C SER A 29 22.15 24.13 -17.47
N ALA A 30 22.11 22.89 -17.00
CA ALA A 30 21.24 21.89 -17.60
C ALA A 30 19.83 22.37 -17.29
N ASP A 31 19.20 23.00 -18.28
CA ASP A 31 17.75 23.14 -18.33
C ASP A 31 17.17 21.73 -18.51
N GLY A 32 16.97 21.06 -17.38
CA GLY A 32 16.31 19.77 -17.25
C GLY A 32 15.17 19.97 -16.26
N GLY A 33 13.94 19.72 -16.71
CA GLY A 33 12.70 20.11 -16.04
C GLY A 33 12.73 19.90 -14.52
N SER A 34 12.28 20.92 -13.78
CA SER A 34 12.34 20.93 -12.32
C SER A 34 11.80 19.62 -11.74
N GLU A 35 12.70 18.85 -11.15
CA GLU A 35 12.42 17.64 -10.38
C GLU A 35 11.72 18.09 -9.09
N THR A 36 10.43 18.43 -9.19
CA THR A 36 9.67 18.92 -8.04
C THR A 36 9.42 17.74 -7.12
N VAL A 37 10.19 17.66 -6.03
CA VAL A 37 9.91 16.76 -4.92
C VAL A 37 8.46 16.99 -4.46
N VAL A 38 7.66 15.95 -4.52
CA VAL A 38 6.25 15.96 -4.13
C VAL A 38 6.12 15.78 -2.62
N GLY A 39 6.91 14.88 -2.04
CA GLY A 39 6.95 14.60 -0.60
C GLY A 39 7.81 13.37 -0.30
N THR A 40 7.75 12.88 0.93
CA THR A 40 8.60 11.79 1.41
C THR A 40 7.76 10.65 1.95
N ILE A 41 8.08 9.41 1.57
CA ILE A 41 7.47 8.21 2.17
C ILE A 41 8.50 7.41 2.97
N PRO A 42 8.16 6.90 4.17
CA PRO A 42 9.13 6.26 5.06
C PRO A 42 9.45 4.80 4.71
N TYR A 43 8.65 4.16 3.85
CA TYR A 43 8.80 2.77 3.45
C TYR A 43 8.37 2.56 2.00
N LEU A 44 8.84 1.47 1.40
CA LEU A 44 8.49 1.06 0.03
C LEU A 44 6.98 0.77 -0.09
N LEU A 45 6.33 1.40 -1.08
CA LEU A 45 4.98 1.04 -1.50
C LEU A 45 5.06 0.14 -2.74
N THR A 46 4.59 -1.10 -2.62
CA THR A 46 4.75 -2.14 -3.65
C THR A 46 3.47 -2.34 -4.44
N ALA A 47 3.59 -2.57 -5.75
CA ALA A 47 2.55 -3.10 -6.64
C ALA A 47 3.03 -4.22 -7.57
N THR A 48 4.32 -4.30 -7.93
CA THR A 48 4.80 -5.27 -8.94
C THR A 48 5.76 -6.33 -8.42
N SER A 49 6.30 -6.16 -7.20
CA SER A 49 7.27 -7.07 -6.57
C SER A 49 6.59 -8.31 -5.93
N ASP A 50 6.99 -8.69 -4.71
CA ASP A 50 6.56 -9.93 -4.01
C ASP A 50 5.04 -10.05 -3.82
N LYS A 51 4.33 -8.93 -3.83
CA LYS A 51 2.87 -8.85 -3.85
C LYS A 51 2.44 -8.09 -5.10
N ASN A 52 1.92 -8.83 -6.06
CA ASN A 52 1.49 -8.26 -7.31
C ASN A 52 0.05 -7.76 -7.18
N ALA A 53 -0.14 -6.47 -7.48
CA ALA A 53 -1.42 -5.77 -7.45
C ALA A 53 -2.51 -6.47 -8.28
N LEU A 54 -2.13 -7.33 -9.23
CA LEU A 54 -3.04 -8.04 -10.13
C LEU A 54 -3.72 -9.27 -9.51
N TYR A 55 -3.34 -9.71 -8.31
CA TYR A 55 -3.96 -10.87 -7.66
C TYR A 55 -3.97 -10.87 -6.12
N GLU A 56 -3.17 -10.00 -5.49
CA GLU A 56 -3.15 -9.87 -4.03
C GLU A 56 -3.10 -8.38 -3.64
N GLU A 57 -3.69 -8.08 -2.48
CA GLU A 57 -3.64 -6.76 -1.85
C GLU A 57 -2.19 -6.28 -1.65
N CYS A 58 -1.89 -5.06 -2.10
CA CYS A 58 -0.55 -4.48 -2.08
C CYS A 58 -0.55 -3.09 -1.41
N SER A 59 0.60 -2.66 -0.87
CA SER A 59 0.69 -1.43 -0.09
C SER A 59 0.50 -0.16 -0.93
N LEU A 60 0.93 -0.16 -2.21
CA LEU A 60 0.66 0.95 -3.11
C LEU A 60 -0.83 1.03 -3.46
N GLY A 61 -1.48 -0.09 -3.73
CA GLY A 61 -2.90 -0.15 -4.02
C GLY A 61 -3.77 0.33 -2.85
N ILE A 62 -3.41 -0.05 -1.62
CA ILE A 62 -4.02 0.48 -0.39
C ILE A 62 -3.88 1.99 -0.32
N ALA A 63 -2.66 2.51 -0.52
CA ALA A 63 -2.38 3.95 -0.44
C ALA A 63 -3.14 4.74 -1.50
N CYS A 64 -3.24 4.21 -2.71
CA CYS A 64 -4.02 4.79 -3.81
C CYS A 64 -5.53 4.77 -3.52
N ALA A 65 -6.06 3.68 -2.94
CA ALA A 65 -7.47 3.64 -2.55
C ALA A 65 -7.77 4.66 -1.43
N ASP A 66 -6.86 4.84 -0.47
CA ASP A 66 -6.99 5.88 0.56
C ASP A 66 -6.95 7.28 -0.04
N SER A 67 -5.99 7.53 -0.94
CA SER A 67 -5.80 8.86 -1.52
C SER A 67 -7.05 9.34 -2.25
N ILE A 68 -7.70 8.47 -3.03
CA ILE A 68 -8.93 8.85 -3.75
C ILE A 68 -10.13 8.98 -2.80
N ARG A 69 -10.25 8.11 -1.79
CA ARG A 69 -11.35 8.18 -0.82
C ARG A 69 -11.32 9.50 -0.06
N ILE A 70 -10.13 9.89 0.40
CA ILE A 70 -9.89 11.12 1.16
C ILE A 70 -10.06 12.34 0.26
N ALA A 71 -9.44 12.35 -0.92
CA ALA A 71 -9.49 13.50 -1.83
C ALA A 71 -10.91 13.81 -2.32
N LEU A 72 -11.74 12.78 -2.52
CA LEU A 72 -13.11 12.93 -3.00
C LEU A 72 -14.17 12.85 -1.88
N ASN A 73 -13.75 12.68 -0.62
CA ASN A 73 -14.63 12.56 0.55
C ASN A 73 -15.78 11.56 0.35
N THR A 74 -15.43 10.31 0.04
CA THR A 74 -16.39 9.22 -0.23
C THR A 74 -16.38 8.15 0.87
N ASP A 75 -17.44 7.35 0.92
CA ASP A 75 -17.56 6.21 1.83
C ASP A 75 -16.55 5.13 1.46
N PHE A 76 -16.49 4.80 0.17
CA PHE A 76 -15.68 3.71 -0.37
C PHE A 76 -14.80 4.17 -1.50
N ALA A 77 -13.66 3.49 -1.65
CA ALA A 77 -12.82 3.64 -2.82
C ALA A 77 -12.28 2.30 -3.32
N ILE A 78 -12.16 2.18 -4.65
CA ILE A 78 -11.53 1.06 -5.32
C ILE A 78 -10.48 1.56 -6.32
N VAL A 79 -9.29 0.96 -6.27
CA VAL A 79 -8.24 1.09 -7.30
C VAL A 79 -7.92 -0.30 -7.82
N ASN A 80 -7.90 -0.47 -9.14
CA ASN A 80 -7.62 -1.76 -9.74
C ASN A 80 -6.11 -1.97 -9.90
N GLY A 81 -5.64 -3.20 -9.75
CA GLY A 81 -4.22 -3.52 -9.87
C GLY A 81 -3.62 -3.15 -11.24
N GLY A 82 -4.44 -3.17 -12.29
CA GLY A 82 -4.02 -2.77 -13.64
C GLY A 82 -3.70 -1.28 -13.80
N ASP A 83 -4.10 -0.44 -12.83
CA ASP A 83 -3.76 0.98 -12.80
C ASP A 83 -2.34 1.23 -12.27
N LEU A 84 -1.72 0.20 -11.68
CA LEU A 84 -0.42 0.27 -11.03
C LEU A 84 0.64 -0.45 -11.87
N THR A 85 1.69 0.27 -12.27
CA THR A 85 2.73 -0.19 -13.19
C THR A 85 4.10 -0.38 -12.53
N GLY A 86 4.27 0.09 -11.29
CA GLY A 86 5.55 0.05 -10.59
C GLY A 86 5.40 0.29 -9.08
N ASN A 87 6.54 0.40 -8.40
CA ASN A 87 6.59 0.66 -6.96
C ASN A 87 6.96 2.13 -6.70
N LEU A 88 6.61 2.66 -5.52
CA LEU A 88 7.15 3.95 -5.04
C LEU A 88 8.26 3.68 -4.00
N PRO A 89 9.50 4.11 -4.26
CA PRO A 89 10.63 3.86 -3.36
C PRO A 89 10.53 4.67 -2.06
N PRO A 90 11.13 4.21 -0.96
CA PRO A 90 11.26 5.02 0.26
C PRO A 90 12.13 6.25 0.00
N GLY A 91 11.81 7.36 0.68
CA GLY A 91 12.54 8.62 0.56
C GLY A 91 11.73 9.69 -0.16
N GLU A 92 12.43 10.70 -0.66
CA GLU A 92 11.85 11.79 -1.46
C GLU A 92 11.35 11.26 -2.80
N LEU A 93 10.12 11.63 -3.15
CA LEU A 93 9.47 11.23 -4.40
C LEU A 93 9.38 12.41 -5.35
N SER A 94 9.88 12.21 -6.55
CA SER A 94 9.70 13.08 -7.71
C SER A 94 8.38 12.77 -8.42
N ARG A 95 7.96 13.64 -9.36
CA ARG A 95 6.84 13.32 -10.26
C ARG A 95 7.11 12.09 -11.14
N ASP A 96 8.37 11.83 -11.47
CA ASP A 96 8.75 10.70 -12.30
C ASP A 96 8.57 9.35 -11.60
N ASP A 97 8.68 9.33 -10.26
CA ASP A 97 8.32 8.16 -9.46
C ASP A 97 6.83 7.81 -9.63
N PHE A 98 5.94 8.81 -9.55
CA PHE A 98 4.51 8.61 -9.81
C PHE A 98 4.25 8.20 -11.26
N ASN A 99 4.97 8.80 -12.21
CA ASN A 99 4.84 8.48 -13.62
C ASN A 99 5.19 7.03 -13.93
N SER A 100 6.17 6.48 -13.20
CA SER A 100 6.62 5.09 -13.33
C SER A 100 5.70 4.11 -12.61
N ALA A 101 5.10 4.51 -11.48
CA ALA A 101 4.33 3.62 -10.62
C ALA A 101 2.83 3.53 -10.93
N ILE A 102 2.23 4.58 -11.51
CA ILE A 102 0.79 4.69 -11.76
C ILE A 102 0.57 5.04 -13.23
N ARG A 103 -0.41 4.44 -13.91
CA ARG A 103 -0.73 4.77 -15.31
C ARG A 103 -1.09 6.25 -15.51
N PRO A 104 -0.75 6.85 -16.66
CA PRO A 104 -1.10 8.24 -16.95
C PRO A 104 -2.61 8.40 -17.13
N ASP A 105 -3.11 9.61 -16.89
CA ASP A 105 -4.48 10.06 -17.23
C ASP A 105 -5.62 9.18 -16.69
N MET A 106 -5.42 8.55 -15.52
CA MET A 106 -6.46 7.85 -14.79
C MET A 106 -7.37 8.86 -14.08
N ILE A 107 -8.35 9.40 -14.81
CA ILE A 107 -9.38 10.32 -14.30
C ILE A 107 -10.20 9.58 -13.24
N LEU A 108 -10.47 10.25 -12.11
CA LEU A 108 -11.30 9.71 -11.04
C LEU A 108 -12.76 10.05 -11.28
N ALA A 109 -13.65 9.23 -10.76
CA ALA A 109 -15.08 9.45 -10.80
C ALA A 109 -15.74 8.93 -9.51
N VAL A 110 -16.94 9.42 -9.23
CA VAL A 110 -17.76 9.02 -8.08
C VAL A 110 -19.12 8.55 -8.57
N ALA A 111 -19.60 7.45 -8.00
CA ALA A 111 -20.95 6.94 -8.21
C ALA A 111 -21.65 6.66 -6.88
N GLU A 112 -22.98 6.76 -6.87
CA GLU A 112 -23.83 6.28 -5.79
C GLU A 112 -24.20 4.82 -6.08
N ILE A 113 -23.88 3.91 -5.15
CA ILE A 113 -24.12 2.47 -5.34
C ILE A 113 -24.82 1.86 -4.14
N SER A 114 -25.61 0.82 -4.39
CA SER A 114 -26.15 -0.06 -3.34
C SER A 114 -25.13 -1.10 -2.89
N VAL A 115 -25.41 -1.80 -1.79
CA VAL A 115 -24.55 -2.90 -1.32
C VAL A 115 -24.50 -4.04 -2.33
N SER A 116 -25.63 -4.37 -2.95
CA SER A 116 -25.69 -5.42 -3.97
C SER A 116 -24.93 -5.05 -5.25
N GLU A 117 -24.91 -3.78 -5.64
CA GLU A 117 -24.08 -3.27 -6.74
C GLU A 117 -22.58 -3.35 -6.41
N LEU A 118 -22.19 -2.93 -5.20
CA LEU A 118 -20.81 -3.10 -4.71
C LEU A 118 -20.38 -4.57 -4.72
N ARG A 119 -21.24 -5.46 -4.25
CA ARG A 119 -20.98 -6.90 -4.26
C ARG A 119 -20.77 -7.40 -5.69
N ASN A 120 -21.62 -7.01 -6.65
CA ASN A 120 -21.50 -7.46 -8.03
C ASN A 120 -20.16 -7.03 -8.66
N ILE A 121 -19.74 -5.79 -8.41
CA ILE A 121 -18.41 -5.30 -8.81
C ILE A 121 -17.31 -6.19 -8.24
N LEU A 122 -17.34 -6.47 -6.93
CA LEU A 122 -16.32 -7.25 -6.24
C LEU A 122 -16.31 -8.72 -6.69
N GLU A 123 -17.48 -9.34 -6.90
CA GLU A 123 -17.60 -10.70 -7.44
C GLU A 123 -16.95 -10.82 -8.82
N SER A 124 -17.22 -9.88 -9.72
CA SER A 124 -16.59 -9.82 -11.04
C SER A 124 -15.08 -9.61 -10.93
N ALA A 125 -14.65 -8.66 -10.09
CA ALA A 125 -13.24 -8.31 -9.90
C ALA A 125 -12.41 -9.42 -9.22
N LEU A 126 -13.05 -10.38 -8.54
CA LEU A 126 -12.38 -11.50 -7.86
C LEU A 126 -12.60 -12.83 -8.57
N SER A 127 -13.34 -12.85 -9.68
CA SER A 127 -13.71 -14.06 -10.44
C SER A 127 -12.51 -14.80 -11.05
N HIS A 128 -11.41 -14.08 -11.31
CA HIS A 128 -10.20 -14.63 -11.92
C HIS A 128 -9.20 -15.19 -10.91
N VAL A 129 -9.39 -14.95 -9.61
CA VAL A 129 -8.45 -15.44 -8.58
C VAL A 129 -8.57 -16.96 -8.49
N VAL A 130 -7.45 -17.66 -8.64
CA VAL A 130 -7.35 -19.12 -8.60
C VAL A 130 -6.31 -19.53 -7.58
N LEU A 131 -6.61 -20.56 -6.80
CA LEU A 131 -5.64 -21.18 -5.90
C LEU A 131 -5.11 -22.48 -6.50
N THR A 132 -3.85 -22.76 -6.24
CA THR A 132 -3.25 -24.09 -6.45
C THR A 132 -3.85 -25.12 -5.49
N ASP A 133 -3.62 -26.40 -5.76
CA ASP A 133 -4.08 -27.51 -4.89
C ASP A 133 -3.58 -27.38 -3.44
N ASP A 134 -2.39 -26.81 -3.24
CA ASP A 134 -1.84 -26.55 -1.91
C ASP A 134 -2.36 -25.26 -1.27
N ARG A 135 -3.36 -24.61 -1.89
CA ARG A 135 -4.04 -23.39 -1.46
C ARG A 135 -3.16 -22.13 -1.42
N ALA A 136 -2.15 -22.07 -2.28
CA ALA A 136 -1.45 -20.83 -2.58
C ALA A 136 -2.09 -20.13 -3.79
N TYR A 137 -1.78 -18.85 -4.02
CA TYR A 137 -2.19 -18.19 -5.26
C TYR A 137 -1.55 -18.87 -6.46
N ASP A 138 -2.35 -19.25 -7.45
CA ASP A 138 -1.81 -19.55 -8.78
C ASP A 138 -1.50 -18.23 -9.47
N VAL A 139 -0.25 -17.80 -9.36
CA VAL A 139 0.20 -16.49 -9.86
C VAL A 139 0.00 -16.34 -11.38
N GLN A 140 0.07 -17.42 -12.15
CA GLN A 140 -0.05 -17.30 -13.61
C GLN A 140 -1.51 -17.11 -14.02
N HIS A 141 -2.43 -17.85 -13.39
CA HIS A 141 -3.85 -17.80 -13.73
C HIS A 141 -4.61 -16.70 -12.98
N SER A 142 -4.09 -16.21 -11.86
CA SER A 142 -4.74 -15.17 -11.05
C SER A 142 -4.39 -13.74 -11.45
N LYS A 143 -3.41 -13.51 -12.34
CA LYS A 143 -3.05 -12.15 -12.75
C LYS A 143 -4.16 -11.55 -13.61
N ASN A 144 -4.82 -10.52 -13.10
CA ASN A 144 -5.75 -9.71 -13.87
C ASN A 144 -5.73 -8.26 -13.40
N GLY A 145 -5.79 -7.33 -14.35
CA GLY A 145 -5.90 -5.89 -14.06
C GLY A 145 -7.10 -5.55 -13.18
N ALA A 146 -8.17 -6.34 -13.21
CA ALA A 146 -9.40 -6.12 -12.46
C ALA A 146 -9.27 -6.24 -10.93
N PHE A 147 -8.21 -6.84 -10.40
CA PHE A 147 -8.11 -7.12 -8.97
C PHE A 147 -8.28 -5.85 -8.12
N PRO A 148 -9.18 -5.83 -7.11
CA PRO A 148 -9.52 -4.61 -6.41
C PRO A 148 -8.62 -4.36 -5.19
N HIS A 149 -8.12 -3.13 -5.06
CA HIS A 149 -7.59 -2.57 -3.82
C HIS A 149 -8.62 -1.61 -3.24
N ILE A 150 -8.88 -1.70 -1.93
CA ILE A 150 -10.07 -1.10 -1.32
C ILE A 150 -9.73 -0.11 -0.20
N SER A 151 -10.60 0.89 0.01
CA SER A 151 -10.60 1.77 1.18
C SER A 151 -12.02 2.06 1.65
N GLY A 152 -12.18 2.30 2.96
CA GLY A 152 -13.47 2.60 3.59
C GLY A 152 -14.28 1.39 4.06
N PHE A 153 -13.90 0.18 3.65
CA PHE A 153 -14.53 -1.07 4.07
C PHE A 153 -13.53 -2.22 4.18
N GLU A 154 -13.94 -3.29 4.84
CA GLU A 154 -13.23 -4.57 4.85
C GLU A 154 -14.00 -5.61 4.04
N LEU A 155 -13.28 -6.56 3.46
CA LEU A 155 -13.81 -7.61 2.62
C LEU A 155 -13.26 -8.97 3.04
N ALA A 156 -14.11 -9.99 3.05
CA ALA A 156 -13.64 -11.37 2.89
C ALA A 156 -14.25 -12.05 1.68
N TYR A 157 -13.43 -12.84 1.00
CA TYR A 157 -13.86 -13.66 -0.11
C TYR A 157 -13.22 -15.05 -0.10
N ASP A 158 -13.89 -16.01 -0.72
CA ASP A 158 -13.43 -17.38 -0.92
C ASP A 158 -13.18 -17.65 -2.41
N PRO A 159 -11.91 -17.73 -2.87
CA PRO A 159 -11.61 -18.05 -4.26
C PRO A 159 -12.08 -19.45 -4.70
N ALA A 160 -12.28 -20.38 -3.76
CA ALA A 160 -12.73 -21.74 -4.06
C ALA A 160 -14.26 -21.84 -4.24
N ALA A 161 -15.01 -20.80 -3.87
CA ALA A 161 -16.44 -20.74 -4.14
C ALA A 161 -16.72 -20.52 -5.64
N PRO A 162 -17.91 -20.95 -6.13
CA PRO A 162 -18.33 -20.67 -7.50
C PRO A 162 -18.24 -19.18 -7.84
N ILE A 163 -17.87 -18.86 -9.08
CA ILE A 163 -17.85 -17.47 -9.58
C ILE A 163 -19.23 -16.84 -9.35
N GLY A 164 -19.26 -15.62 -8.79
CA GLY A 164 -20.48 -14.92 -8.40
C GLY A 164 -20.97 -15.24 -6.97
N GLN A 165 -20.29 -16.13 -6.25
CA GLN A 165 -20.55 -16.47 -4.84
C GLN A 165 -19.27 -16.45 -4.00
N ARG A 166 -18.27 -15.66 -4.42
CA ARG A 166 -16.97 -15.58 -3.75
C ARG A 166 -16.97 -14.58 -2.62
N VAL A 167 -17.75 -13.50 -2.68
CA VAL A 167 -17.82 -12.50 -1.61
C VAL A 167 -18.58 -13.08 -0.42
N VAL A 168 -17.88 -13.26 0.70
CA VAL A 168 -18.46 -13.86 1.91
C VAL A 168 -19.05 -12.80 2.84
N TRP A 169 -18.35 -11.68 3.01
CA TRP A 169 -18.87 -10.53 3.74
C TRP A 169 -18.17 -9.25 3.31
N ILE A 170 -18.90 -8.14 3.43
CA ILE A 170 -18.39 -6.78 3.38
C ILE A 170 -18.71 -6.15 4.73
N LYS A 171 -17.73 -5.49 5.35
CA LYS A 171 -17.93 -4.74 6.59
C LYS A 171 -17.67 -3.27 6.39
N TYR A 172 -18.56 -2.45 6.92
CA TYR A 172 -18.42 -1.01 7.00
C TYR A 172 -18.53 -0.58 8.45
N GLN A 173 -17.55 0.18 8.95
CA GLN A 173 -17.50 0.65 10.35
C GLN A 173 -17.63 -0.49 11.38
N GLY A 174 -17.12 -1.68 11.06
CA GLY A 174 -17.16 -2.86 11.93
C GLY A 174 -18.40 -3.76 11.73
N ASP A 175 -19.46 -3.25 11.13
CA ASP A 175 -20.72 -3.97 10.91
C ASP A 175 -20.75 -4.66 9.55
N LYS A 176 -21.23 -5.91 9.51
CA LYS A 176 -21.45 -6.62 8.25
C LYS A 176 -22.64 -6.02 7.52
N LEU A 177 -22.45 -5.69 6.25
CA LEU A 177 -23.52 -5.26 5.36
C LEU A 177 -24.33 -6.47 4.87
N ASP A 178 -25.62 -6.26 4.60
CA ASP A 178 -26.45 -7.23 3.91
C ASP A 178 -26.14 -7.19 2.40
N LEU A 179 -25.52 -8.27 1.91
CA LEU A 179 -25.06 -8.38 0.52
C LEU A 179 -26.20 -8.41 -0.52
N ALA A 180 -27.46 -8.53 -0.10
CA ALA A 180 -28.63 -8.46 -0.97
C ALA A 180 -29.32 -7.09 -0.96
N ASP A 181 -28.85 -6.14 -0.14
CA ASP A 181 -29.47 -4.82 0.01
C ASP A 181 -29.34 -3.97 -1.27
N THR A 182 -30.50 -3.54 -1.78
CA THR A 182 -30.64 -2.68 -2.97
C THR A 182 -30.94 -1.22 -2.63
N GLU A 183 -31.28 -0.93 -1.37
CA GLU A 183 -31.83 0.35 -0.94
C GLU A 183 -30.76 1.23 -0.28
N ARG A 184 -29.91 0.66 0.57
CA ARG A 184 -28.87 1.43 1.26
C ARG A 184 -27.79 1.86 0.26
N ARG A 185 -27.65 3.18 0.09
CA ARG A 185 -26.70 3.82 -0.84
C ARG A 185 -25.43 4.27 -0.13
N PHE A 186 -24.33 4.22 -0.88
CA PHE A 186 -23.01 4.68 -0.50
C PHE A 186 -22.31 5.34 -1.69
N THR A 187 -21.41 6.27 -1.40
CA THR A 187 -20.52 6.84 -2.41
C THR A 187 -19.33 5.93 -2.67
N LEU A 188 -19.09 5.57 -3.94
CA LEU A 188 -17.90 4.85 -4.39
C LEU A 188 -17.05 5.75 -5.30
N ALA A 189 -15.82 6.01 -4.89
CA ALA A 189 -14.77 6.59 -5.73
C ALA A 189 -13.94 5.49 -6.43
N ALA A 190 -13.71 5.64 -7.73
CA ALA A 190 -12.76 4.82 -8.47
C ALA A 190 -12.27 5.58 -9.71
N THR A 191 -11.51 4.93 -10.59
CA THR A 191 -11.23 5.52 -11.91
C THR A 191 -12.50 5.54 -12.75
N GLU A 192 -12.67 6.57 -13.57
CA GLU A 192 -13.77 6.66 -14.56
C GLU A 192 -13.76 5.44 -15.49
N TYR A 193 -12.56 4.97 -15.85
CA TYR A 193 -12.38 3.74 -16.62
C TYR A 193 -13.04 2.54 -15.93
N MET A 194 -12.82 2.35 -14.62
CA MET A 194 -13.46 1.25 -13.88
C MET A 194 -14.98 1.44 -13.80
N LEU A 195 -15.46 2.63 -13.41
CA LEU A 195 -16.90 2.87 -13.23
C LEU A 195 -17.70 2.82 -14.53
N SER A 196 -17.07 3.01 -15.69
CA SER A 196 -17.68 2.86 -17.01
C SER A 196 -17.63 1.43 -17.57
N GLY A 197 -17.17 0.45 -16.77
CA GLY A 197 -17.12 -0.97 -17.14
C GLY A 197 -15.76 -1.45 -17.65
N GLY A 198 -14.72 -0.66 -17.44
CA GLY A 198 -13.34 -1.06 -17.66
C GLY A 198 -12.97 -2.32 -16.88
N TYR A 199 -11.92 -3.01 -17.34
CA TYR A 199 -11.54 -4.33 -16.83
C TYR A 199 -12.62 -5.43 -16.97
N GLY A 200 -13.72 -5.18 -17.69
CA GLY A 200 -14.84 -6.10 -17.81
C GLY A 200 -15.73 -6.15 -16.56
N LEU A 201 -15.67 -5.10 -15.72
CA LEU A 201 -16.48 -4.99 -14.52
C LEU A 201 -17.88 -4.42 -14.83
N PRO A 202 -18.89 -4.68 -13.98
CA PRO A 202 -20.17 -3.99 -14.08
C PRO A 202 -19.97 -2.46 -13.98
N ALA A 203 -20.57 -1.72 -14.91
CA ALA A 203 -20.57 -0.27 -14.85
C ALA A 203 -21.42 0.23 -13.69
N ALA A 204 -20.96 1.27 -13.00
CA ALA A 204 -21.72 1.93 -11.94
C ALA A 204 -22.73 2.91 -12.57
N PRO A 205 -23.96 2.97 -12.04
CA PRO A 205 -24.96 3.92 -12.54
C PRO A 205 -24.52 5.36 -12.28
N GLU A 206 -24.75 6.24 -13.25
CA GLU A 206 -24.59 7.70 -13.11
C GLU A 206 -23.24 8.17 -12.55
N ALA A 207 -22.15 7.44 -12.86
CA ALA A 207 -20.81 7.84 -12.44
C ALA A 207 -20.45 9.24 -12.99
N LYS A 208 -19.97 10.12 -12.10
CA LYS A 208 -19.60 11.49 -12.43
C LYS A 208 -18.09 11.63 -12.34
N ALA A 209 -17.46 12.05 -13.44
CA ALA A 209 -16.04 12.37 -13.47
C ALA A 209 -15.73 13.51 -12.47
N ALA A 210 -14.64 13.36 -11.75
CA ALA A 210 -14.03 14.39 -10.93
C ALA A 210 -12.92 15.10 -11.72
N GLU A 211 -12.64 16.36 -11.37
CA GLU A 211 -11.53 17.12 -11.96
C GLU A 211 -10.18 16.74 -11.30
N MET A 212 -9.93 15.44 -11.16
CA MET A 212 -8.74 14.91 -10.49
C MET A 212 -8.33 13.57 -11.11
N THR A 213 -7.02 13.34 -11.18
CA THR A 213 -6.46 12.05 -11.59
C THR A 213 -5.94 11.27 -10.37
N LEU A 214 -5.79 9.96 -10.53
CA LEU A 214 -5.21 9.09 -9.50
C LEU A 214 -3.81 9.56 -9.06
N ARG A 215 -2.96 10.01 -10.00
CA ARG A 215 -1.63 10.56 -9.68
C ARG A 215 -1.76 11.81 -8.81
N THR A 216 -2.61 12.76 -9.19
CA THR A 216 -2.83 13.99 -8.42
C THR A 216 -3.36 13.71 -7.01
N ALA A 217 -4.30 12.77 -6.85
CA ALA A 217 -4.80 12.36 -5.54
C ALA A 217 -3.68 11.78 -4.68
N MET A 218 -2.84 10.92 -5.25
CA MET A 218 -1.71 10.32 -4.55
C MET A 218 -0.63 11.35 -4.16
N GLU A 219 -0.34 12.32 -5.04
CA GLU A 219 0.55 13.44 -4.72
C GLU A 219 0.04 14.26 -3.53
N GLN A 220 -1.26 14.60 -3.52
CA GLN A 220 -1.89 15.33 -2.42
C GLN A 220 -1.86 14.54 -1.11
N TYR A 221 -2.10 13.23 -1.18
CA TYR A 221 -2.10 12.34 -0.03
C TYR A 221 -0.71 12.20 0.60
N ILE A 222 0.35 12.14 -0.20
CA ILE A 222 1.72 12.13 0.32
C ILE A 222 2.08 13.50 0.91
N ARG A 223 1.69 14.61 0.26
CA ARG A 223 1.92 15.98 0.79
C ARG A 223 1.24 16.23 2.13
N SER A 224 0.09 15.61 2.39
CA SER A 224 -0.60 15.71 3.69
C SER A 224 0.02 14.84 4.78
N GLY A 225 1.11 14.12 4.48
CA GLY A 225 1.81 13.24 5.43
C GLY A 225 1.17 11.88 5.59
N MET A 226 0.28 11.46 4.68
CA MET A 226 -0.41 10.16 4.71
C MET A 226 -1.12 9.88 6.05
N GLY A 227 -1.70 10.91 6.67
CA GLY A 227 -2.22 10.86 8.04
C GLY A 227 -3.30 9.80 8.29
N ASP A 228 -4.08 9.46 7.25
CA ASP A 228 -5.14 8.45 7.27
C ASP A 228 -4.69 7.09 6.70
N TYR A 229 -3.37 6.86 6.59
CA TYR A 229 -2.83 5.54 6.26
C TYR A 229 -3.21 4.61 7.40
N SER A 230 -4.43 4.06 7.31
CA SER A 230 -4.87 2.98 8.15
C SER A 230 -3.76 1.98 8.05
N THR A 231 -3.15 1.72 9.20
CA THR A 231 -2.03 0.82 9.39
C THR A 231 -2.07 -0.35 8.42
N PRO A 232 -0.94 -0.97 8.03
CA PRO A 232 -0.86 -2.07 7.07
C PRO A 232 -1.59 -3.38 7.48
N ALA A 233 -2.68 -3.29 8.24
CA ALA A 233 -3.74 -4.26 8.35
C ALA A 233 -4.36 -4.51 6.98
N ARG A 234 -4.39 -5.79 6.60
CA ARG A 234 -5.07 -6.28 5.40
C ARG A 234 -6.55 -5.93 5.48
N ARG A 235 -7.08 -5.25 4.46
CA ARG A 235 -8.53 -4.99 4.34
C ARG A 235 -9.22 -6.12 3.59
N ILE A 236 -8.45 -6.92 2.87
CA ILE A 236 -8.93 -8.08 2.12
C ILE A 236 -8.46 -9.37 2.81
N THR A 237 -9.45 -10.12 3.33
CA THR A 237 -9.27 -11.44 3.91
C THR A 237 -9.60 -12.52 2.87
N VAL A 238 -8.64 -13.39 2.59
CA VAL A 238 -8.82 -14.52 1.67
C VAL A 238 -9.10 -15.76 2.49
N ILE A 239 -10.25 -16.38 2.28
CA ILE A 239 -10.62 -17.61 2.97
C ILE A 239 -9.90 -18.79 2.31
N GLY A 240 -9.42 -19.70 3.14
CA GLY A 240 -8.84 -20.96 2.67
C GLY A 240 -7.43 -20.86 2.11
N LEU A 241 -6.76 -19.70 2.16
CA LEU A 241 -5.36 -19.58 1.77
C LEU A 241 -4.45 -20.38 2.71
N LYS A 242 -3.41 -21.02 2.17
CA LYS A 242 -2.40 -21.75 2.93
C LYS A 242 -1.75 -20.83 3.97
N ILE A 243 -1.82 -21.23 5.23
CA ILE A 243 -1.07 -20.57 6.31
C ILE A 243 0.42 -20.76 6.01
N THR A 244 1.12 -19.66 5.73
CA THR A 244 2.55 -19.70 5.41
C THR A 244 3.35 -20.19 6.63
N SER A 245 4.56 -20.72 6.39
CA SER A 245 5.44 -21.16 7.48
C SER A 245 5.67 -20.06 8.53
N TYR A 246 5.79 -18.81 8.08
CA TYR A 246 5.90 -17.64 8.95
C TYR A 246 4.68 -17.47 9.87
N GLN A 247 3.46 -17.52 9.32
CA GLN A 247 2.24 -17.42 10.12
C GLN A 247 2.10 -18.56 11.13
N LYS A 248 2.51 -19.79 10.76
CA LYS A 248 2.54 -20.92 11.71
C LYS A 248 3.48 -20.64 12.88
N THR A 249 4.69 -20.16 12.62
CA THR A 249 5.68 -19.84 13.66
C THR A 249 5.20 -18.73 14.58
N THR A 250 4.57 -17.68 14.05
CA THR A 250 4.00 -16.60 14.86
C THR A 250 2.85 -17.08 15.75
N ILE A 251 1.95 -17.92 15.23
CA ILE A 251 0.88 -18.53 16.03
C ILE A 251 1.46 -19.42 17.14
N LEU A 252 2.46 -20.24 16.82
CA LEU A 252 3.18 -21.06 17.80
C LEU A 252 3.85 -20.21 18.89
N LEU A 253 4.46 -19.07 18.53
CA LEU A 253 5.05 -18.12 19.47
C LEU A 253 3.99 -17.50 20.38
N ILE A 254 2.84 -17.07 19.85
CA ILE A 254 1.74 -16.51 20.64
C ILE A 254 1.20 -17.55 21.62
N ILE A 255 1.01 -18.80 21.17
CA ILE A 255 0.59 -19.91 22.04
C ILE A 255 1.64 -20.18 23.11
N ALA A 256 2.93 -20.23 22.75
CA ALA A 256 4.01 -20.46 23.70
C ALA A 256 4.09 -19.35 24.77
N ILE A 257 3.99 -18.08 24.36
CA ILE A 257 3.95 -16.93 25.27
C ILE A 257 2.72 -17.01 26.17
N GLY A 258 1.54 -17.34 25.63
CA GLY A 258 0.32 -17.57 26.40
C GLY A 258 0.47 -18.67 27.45
N CYS A 259 1.07 -19.81 27.08
CA CYS A 259 1.36 -20.92 27.98
C CYS A 259 2.33 -20.50 29.10
N ILE A 260 3.39 -19.75 28.78
CA ILE A 260 4.34 -19.23 29.77
C ILE A 260 3.63 -18.28 30.75
N PHE A 261 2.78 -17.38 30.23
CA PHE A 261 2.04 -16.41 31.04
C PHE A 261 1.06 -17.12 31.99
N ILE A 262 0.35 -18.15 31.50
CA ILE A 262 -0.52 -18.99 32.33
C ILE A 262 0.28 -19.71 33.41
N ALA A 263 1.45 -20.29 33.08
CA ALA A 263 2.32 -20.98 34.03
C ALA A 263 2.88 -20.04 35.12
N LEU A 264 3.22 -18.80 34.78
CA LEU A 264 3.70 -17.78 35.72
C LEU A 264 2.59 -17.25 36.64
N LEU A 265 1.34 -17.18 36.16
CA LEU A 265 0.18 -16.79 36.97
C LEU A 265 -0.36 -17.94 37.85
N TYR A 266 -0.04 -19.18 37.51
CA TYR A 266 -0.46 -20.37 38.25
C TYR A 266 -0.02 -20.39 39.72
N PRO A 267 1.25 -20.10 40.10
CA PRO A 267 1.67 -20.07 41.50
C PRO A 267 1.00 -18.95 42.33
N PHE A 268 0.61 -17.83 41.70
CA PHE A 268 -0.12 -16.75 42.37
C PHE A 268 -1.54 -17.16 42.78
N ARG A 269 -2.25 -17.92 41.93
CA ARG A 269 -3.58 -18.45 42.24
C ARG A 269 -3.57 -19.46 43.39
N PHE A 270 -2.49 -20.24 43.52
CA PHE A 270 -2.35 -21.22 44.60
C PHE A 270 -2.00 -20.58 45.94
N SER A 271 -1.19 -19.51 45.94
CA SER A 271 -0.81 -18.79 47.16
C SER A 271 -1.99 -18.02 47.77
N PHE A 272 -2.83 -17.38 46.95
CA PHE A 272 -4.02 -16.65 47.42
C PHE A 272 -5.08 -17.58 48.07
N ARG A 273 -5.23 -18.81 47.56
CA ARG A 273 -6.12 -19.82 48.16
C ARG A 273 -5.64 -20.33 49.52
N ARG A 274 -4.32 -20.32 49.79
CA ARG A 274 -3.78 -20.67 51.12
C ARG A 274 -3.96 -19.55 52.13
N LEU A 275 -3.90 -18.29 51.72
CA LEU A 275 -4.16 -17.13 52.58
C LEU A 275 -5.63 -17.07 53.02
N LEU A 276 -6.58 -17.28 52.11
CA LEU A 276 -8.02 -17.32 52.43
C LEU A 276 -8.47 -18.53 53.28
N LYS A 277 -7.64 -19.56 53.41
CA LYS A 277 -7.90 -20.73 54.28
C LYS A 277 -7.31 -20.60 55.68
N LYS A 278 -6.53 -19.55 55.96
CA LYS A 278 -5.87 -19.34 57.26
C LYS A 278 -6.70 -18.50 58.24
N ASP A 279 -7.80 -17.90 57.79
CA ASP A 279 -8.72 -17.08 58.58
C ASP A 279 -10.06 -17.78 58.92
N LYS A 280 -10.05 -19.12 59.02
CA LYS A 280 -11.13 -19.91 59.63
C LYS A 280 -10.55 -20.84 60.68
#